data_AF-A0A9D0IDY2-F1
#
_entry.id   AF-A0A9D0IDY2-F1
#
_cell.length_a   1.000
_cell.length_b   1.000
_cell.length_c   1.000
_cell.angle_alpha   90.00
_cell.angle_beta   90.00
_cell.angle_gamma   90.00
#
_symmetry.space_group_name_H-M   'P 1'
#
loop_
_entity.id
_entity.type
_entity.pdbx_description
1 polymer ?
#
loop_
_entity_poly.entity_id
_entity_poly.type
_entity_poly.pdbx_seq_one_letter_code
_entity_poly.pdbx_strand_id
1 'polypeptide(L)'
;MRTPRAEMNTYIFTPPALLMAALSGLMGGLAFYAFRRRQEQPGILYFVGLMAALAWWMGGLSLEVSSLSPKTALFWARAEYLGISFIGPLWFLFALQYAEHHRPLPRWLVLLVLGSGLLSLLGAWTNDWHRLWWTEVQFNRDV
;
A
#
# COMPACT_ATOMS: atom_id res chain seq x y z
N MET A 1 47.32 -5.93 -7.19
CA MET A 1 46.27 -5.01 -7.71
C MET A 1 45.00 -5.25 -6.92
N ARG A 2 44.52 -4.23 -6.20
CA ARG A 2 43.29 -4.30 -5.38
C ARG A 2 42.09 -4.25 -6.33
N THR A 3 41.24 -5.27 -6.29
CA THR A 3 39.90 -5.24 -6.89
C THR A 3 39.08 -4.13 -6.21
N PRO A 4 38.44 -3.20 -6.94
CA PRO A 4 37.52 -2.28 -6.32
C PRO A 4 36.25 -3.07 -5.97
N ARG A 5 36.09 -3.36 -4.68
CA ARG A 5 34.83 -3.80 -4.09
C ARG A 5 33.91 -2.58 -4.11
N ALA A 6 33.36 -2.24 -5.27
CA ALA A 6 32.30 -1.25 -5.38
C ALA A 6 31.13 -1.82 -4.59
N GLU A 7 30.82 -1.19 -3.46
CA GLU A 7 29.73 -1.58 -2.58
C GLU A 7 28.44 -1.62 -3.42
N MET A 8 27.86 -2.82 -3.51
CA MET A 8 26.59 -3.11 -4.18
C MET A 8 25.43 -2.46 -3.41
N ASN A 9 25.38 -1.12 -3.37
CA ASN A 9 24.23 -0.43 -2.81
C ASN A 9 23.07 -0.61 -3.77
N THR A 10 22.13 -1.48 -3.39
CA THR A 10 20.88 -1.70 -4.11
C THR A 10 19.88 -0.57 -3.85
N TYR A 11 20.13 0.27 -2.83
CA TYR A 11 19.26 1.36 -2.42
C TYR A 11 20.04 2.64 -2.10
N ILE A 12 19.44 3.80 -2.39
CA ILE A 12 19.86 5.13 -1.92
C ILE A 12 18.63 5.83 -1.34
N PHE A 13 18.66 6.14 -0.04
CA PHE A 13 17.56 6.83 0.62
C PHE A 13 17.70 8.34 0.46
N THR A 14 16.90 8.91 -0.43
CA THR A 14 16.77 10.37 -0.61
C THR A 14 15.85 10.96 0.47
N PRO A 15 15.89 12.29 0.72
CA PRO A 15 14.99 12.92 1.68
C PRO A 15 13.49 12.59 1.49
N PRO A 16 12.94 12.55 0.25
CA PRO A 16 11.58 12.09 0.02
C PRO A 16 11.33 10.65 0.48
N ALA A 17 12.26 9.73 0.24
CA ALA A 17 12.13 8.33 0.66
C ALA A 17 12.09 8.19 2.19
N LEU A 18 12.88 8.98 2.92
CA LEU A 18 12.84 9.01 4.39
C LEU A 18 11.50 9.56 4.90
N LEU A 19 10.95 10.59 4.25
CA LEU A 19 9.63 11.12 4.59
C LEU A 19 8.54 10.06 4.39
N MET A 20 8.56 9.35 3.27
CA MET A 20 7.61 8.26 2.99
C MET A 20 7.71 7.13 4.02
N ALA A 21 8.94 6.76 4.43
CA ALA A 21 9.15 5.78 5.50
C ALA A 21 8.60 6.26 6.85
N ALA A 22 8.81 7.53 7.20
CA ALA A 22 8.26 8.12 8.42
C ALA A 22 6.73 8.13 8.42
N LEU A 23 6.11 8.48 7.28
CA LEU A 23 4.66 8.42 7.11
C LEU A 23 4.13 6.99 7.21
N SER A 24 4.82 6.02 6.60
CA SER A 24 4.50 4.59 6.74
C SER A 24 4.49 4.17 8.22
N GLY A 25 5.53 4.54 8.97
CA GLY A 25 5.63 4.28 10.40
C GLY A 25 4.51 4.93 11.21
N LEU A 26 4.16 6.19 10.90
CA LEU A 26 3.05 6.89 11.55
C LEU A 26 1.71 6.18 11.30
N MET A 27 1.41 5.83 10.04
CA MET A 27 0.17 5.14 9.67
C MET A 27 0.12 3.74 10.30
N GLY A 28 1.23 3.01 10.32
CA GLY A 28 1.34 1.72 11.00
C GLY A 28 1.14 1.83 12.51
N GLY A 29 1.70 2.88 13.13
CA GLY A 29 1.48 3.22 14.53
C GLY A 29 0.02 3.52 14.85
N LEU A 30 -0.67 4.30 13.99
CA LEU A 30 -2.10 4.59 14.12
C LEU A 30 -2.96 3.33 13.95
N ALA A 31 -2.65 2.48 12.97
CA ALA A 31 -3.31 1.18 12.79
C ALA A 31 -3.17 0.32 14.06
N PHE A 32 -1.96 0.20 14.60
CA PHE A 32 -1.71 -0.56 15.82
C PHE A 32 -2.45 0.01 17.03
N TYR A 33 -2.39 1.33 17.23
CA TYR A 33 -3.07 2.01 18.32
C TYR A 33 -4.60 1.82 18.25
N ALA A 34 -5.20 2.05 17.07
CA ALA A 34 -6.63 1.86 16.86
C ALA A 34 -7.04 0.39 17.03
N PHE A 35 -6.21 -0.56 16.60
CA PHE A 35 -6.47 -1.98 16.79
C PHE A 35 -6.46 -2.38 18.27
N ARG A 36 -5.63 -1.77 19.10
CA ARG A 36 -5.63 -1.99 20.55
C ARG A 36 -6.87 -1.44 21.25
N ARG A 37 -7.49 -0.39 20.69
CA ARG A 37 -8.73 0.23 21.19
C ARG A 37 -10.00 -0.23 20.46
N ARG A 38 -9.91 -1.32 19.71
CA ARG A 38 -10.99 -1.75 18.81
C ARG A 38 -12.33 -2.08 19.46
N GLN A 39 -12.37 -2.22 20.78
CA GLN A 39 -13.59 -2.52 21.55
C GLN A 39 -14.48 -1.29 21.77
N GLU A 40 -13.97 -0.08 21.51
CA GLU A 40 -14.66 1.16 21.85
C GLU A 40 -15.68 1.61 20.78
N GLN A 41 -15.50 1.25 19.50
CA GLN A 41 -16.23 1.84 18.37
C GLN A 41 -16.53 0.82 17.25
N PRO A 42 -17.79 0.67 16.80
CA PRO A 42 -18.10 -0.07 15.58
C PRO A 42 -17.40 0.54 14.36
N GLY A 43 -16.73 -0.27 13.54
CA GLY A 43 -16.08 0.19 12.30
C GLY A 43 -14.62 0.59 12.41
N ILE A 44 -14.06 0.63 13.62
CA ILE A 44 -12.64 0.91 13.82
C ILE A 44 -11.72 -0.09 13.10
N LEU A 45 -12.19 -1.30 12.83
CA LEU A 45 -11.45 -2.29 12.04
C LEU A 45 -11.25 -1.88 10.57
N TYR A 46 -12.21 -1.14 9.98
CA TYR A 46 -12.04 -0.60 8.62
C TYR A 46 -11.01 0.52 8.62
N PHE A 47 -10.99 1.36 9.66
CA PHE A 47 -9.94 2.36 9.85
C PHE A 47 -8.55 1.71 10.04
N VAL A 48 -8.46 0.66 10.87
CA VAL A 48 -7.22 -0.10 11.07
C VAL A 48 -6.72 -0.67 9.74
N GLY A 49 -7.62 -1.30 8.96
CA GLY A 49 -7.29 -1.80 7.64
C GLY A 49 -6.79 -0.68 6.72
N LEU A 50 -7.50 0.46 6.68
CA LEU A 50 -7.14 1.61 5.85
C LEU A 50 -5.74 2.14 6.20
N MET A 51 -5.48 2.33 7.50
CA MET A 51 -4.17 2.78 7.99
C MET A 51 -3.07 1.77 7.67
N ALA A 52 -3.35 0.46 7.77
CA ALA A 52 -2.40 -0.59 7.39
C ALA A 52 -2.13 -0.60 5.87
N ALA A 53 -3.15 -0.40 5.04
CA ALA A 53 -3.00 -0.33 3.58
C ALA A 53 -2.17 0.90 3.16
N LEU A 54 -2.40 2.06 3.79
CA LEU A 54 -1.59 3.27 3.60
C LEU A 54 -0.16 3.08 4.08
N ALA A 55 0.04 2.44 5.24
CA ALA A 55 1.38 2.14 5.76
C ALA A 55 2.15 1.23 4.79
N TRP A 56 1.50 0.19 4.28
CA TRP A 56 2.06 -0.72 3.29
C TRP A 56 2.46 0.02 2.02
N TRP A 57 1.56 0.82 1.47
CA TRP A 57 1.83 1.59 0.25
C TRP A 57 3.00 2.56 0.44
N MET A 58 2.98 3.38 1.49
CA MET A 58 4.06 4.35 1.77
C MET A 58 5.41 3.68 2.04
N GLY A 59 5.40 2.50 2.67
CA GLY A 59 6.60 1.71 2.91
C GLY A 59 7.17 1.14 1.61
N GLY A 60 6.31 0.58 0.76
CA GLY A 60 6.67 0.12 -0.59
C GLY A 60 7.25 1.25 -1.43
N LEU A 61 6.57 2.41 -1.44
CA LEU A 61 6.97 3.59 -2.21
C LEU A 61 8.33 4.13 -1.77
N SER A 62 8.60 4.14 -0.46
CA SER A 62 9.93 4.50 0.06
C SER A 62 11.02 3.57 -0.49
N LEU A 63 10.74 2.28 -0.59
CA LEU A 63 11.68 1.28 -1.11
C LEU A 63 11.77 1.32 -2.64
N GLU A 64 10.68 1.58 -3.36
CA GLU A 64 10.67 1.79 -4.80
C GLU A 64 11.58 2.97 -5.17
N VAL A 65 11.32 4.15 -4.59
CA VAL A 65 12.09 5.37 -4.89
C VAL A 65 13.55 5.24 -4.47
N SER A 66 13.81 4.49 -3.40
CA SER A 66 15.19 4.22 -2.98
C SER A 66 15.90 3.21 -3.88
N SER A 67 15.18 2.39 -4.66
CA SER A 67 15.78 1.28 -5.41
C SER A 67 16.69 1.77 -6.53
N LEU A 68 17.92 1.21 -6.59
CA LEU A 68 18.89 1.48 -7.65
C LEU A 68 18.74 0.58 -8.90
N SER A 69 17.93 -0.47 -8.82
CA SER A 69 17.67 -1.40 -9.93
C SER A 69 16.22 -1.28 -10.43
N PRO A 70 15.99 -1.22 -11.76
CA PRO A 70 14.65 -1.24 -12.34
C PRO A 70 13.83 -2.45 -11.88
N LYS A 71 14.48 -3.62 -11.75
CA LYS A 71 13.82 -4.85 -11.29
C LYS A 71 13.33 -4.73 -9.85
N THR A 72 14.12 -4.10 -8.98
CA THR A 72 13.77 -3.92 -7.57
C THR A 72 12.69 -2.85 -7.40
N ALA A 73 12.77 -1.75 -8.16
CA ALA A 73 11.72 -0.73 -8.21
C ALA A 73 10.39 -1.33 -8.67
N LEU A 74 10.39 -2.06 -9.80
CA LEU A 74 9.18 -2.71 -10.31
C LEU A 74 8.59 -3.74 -9.33
N PHE A 75 9.43 -4.47 -8.59
CA PHE A 75 8.96 -5.37 -7.56
C PHE A 75 8.17 -4.63 -6.47
N TRP A 76 8.71 -3.51 -5.95
CA TRP A 76 8.02 -2.70 -4.95
C TRP A 76 6.77 -2.05 -5.51
N ALA A 77 6.82 -1.49 -6.72
CA ALA A 77 5.64 -0.95 -7.40
C ALA A 77 4.50 -1.98 -7.50
N ARG A 78 4.82 -3.24 -7.83
CA ARG A 78 3.83 -4.34 -7.83
C ARG A 78 3.35 -4.69 -6.42
N ALA A 79 4.23 -4.68 -5.43
CA ALA A 79 3.86 -4.94 -4.04
C ALA A 79 2.92 -3.86 -3.49
N GLU A 80 3.12 -2.60 -3.85
CA GLU A 80 2.30 -1.45 -3.44
C GLU A 80 0.82 -1.59 -3.82
N TYR A 81 0.53 -2.26 -4.94
CA TYR A 81 -0.84 -2.53 -5.37
C TYR A 81 -1.67 -3.26 -4.31
N LEU A 82 -1.05 -4.04 -3.42
CA LEU A 82 -1.73 -4.63 -2.27
C LEU A 82 -2.32 -3.54 -1.37
N GLY A 83 -1.59 -2.47 -1.09
CA GLY A 83 -2.12 -1.34 -0.32
C GLY A 83 -3.12 -0.54 -1.15
N ILE A 84 -2.70 -0.08 -2.33
CA ILE A 84 -3.47 0.82 -3.21
C ILE A 84 -4.87 0.28 -3.47
N SER A 85 -4.99 -1.01 -3.79
CA SER A 85 -6.27 -1.62 -4.20
C SER A 85 -7.32 -1.64 -3.08
N PHE A 86 -6.89 -1.61 -1.81
CA PHE A 86 -7.81 -1.65 -0.67
C PHE A 86 -8.06 -0.29 0.00
N ILE A 87 -7.30 0.76 -0.32
CA ILE A 87 -7.51 2.11 0.25
C ILE A 87 -8.93 2.60 -0.01
N GLY A 88 -9.38 2.60 -1.27
CA GLY A 88 -10.74 3.03 -1.63
C GLY A 88 -11.84 2.22 -0.94
N PRO A 89 -11.83 0.88 -1.06
CA PRO A 89 -12.77 0.00 -0.36
C PRO A 89 -12.83 0.22 1.16
N LEU A 90 -11.67 0.29 1.83
CA LEU A 90 -11.60 0.44 3.29
C LEU A 90 -12.03 1.83 3.73
N TRP A 91 -11.67 2.87 2.96
CA TRP A 91 -12.16 4.23 3.20
C TRP A 91 -13.68 4.31 3.08
N PHE A 92 -14.27 3.71 2.04
CA PHE A 92 -15.72 3.69 1.85
C PHE A 92 -16.44 2.98 3.00
N LEU A 93 -16.00 1.77 3.36
CA LEU A 93 -16.58 1.02 4.47
C LEU A 93 -16.43 1.75 5.81
N PHE A 94 -15.27 2.37 6.04
CA PHE A 94 -15.05 3.20 7.22
C PHE A 94 -16.01 4.40 7.26
N ALA A 95 -16.10 5.16 6.17
CA ALA A 95 -16.98 6.32 6.08
C ALA A 95 -18.46 5.95 6.31
N LEU A 96 -18.92 4.85 5.70
CA LEU A 96 -20.30 4.39 5.85
C LEU A 96 -20.59 3.96 7.30
N GLN A 97 -19.70 3.19 7.91
CA GLN A 97 -19.85 2.75 9.29
C GLN A 97 -19.72 3.91 10.30
N TYR A 98 -18.89 4.92 9.99
CA TYR A 98 -18.75 6.14 10.76
C TYR A 98 -19.98 7.04 10.64
N ALA A 99 -20.65 7.08 9.49
CA ALA A 99 -21.88 7.85 9.30
C ALA A 99 -23.08 7.20 10.01
N GLU A 100 -23.21 5.87 9.95
CA GLU A 100 -24.39 5.17 10.48
C GLU A 100 -24.28 4.76 11.96
N HIS A 101 -23.11 4.94 12.61
CA HIS A 101 -22.71 4.80 14.03
C HIS A 101 -23.21 3.60 14.87
N HIS A 102 -24.24 2.88 14.46
CA HIS A 102 -25.05 2.00 15.30
C HIS A 102 -25.50 0.70 14.63
N ARG A 103 -25.35 0.56 13.30
CA ARG A 103 -25.69 -0.68 12.59
C ARG A 103 -24.46 -1.30 11.94
N PRO A 104 -24.22 -2.61 12.13
CA PRO A 104 -23.18 -3.29 11.39
C PRO A 104 -23.56 -3.34 9.90
N LEU A 105 -22.58 -3.10 9.03
CA LEU A 105 -22.79 -3.26 7.60
C LEU A 105 -23.16 -4.71 7.24
N PRO A 106 -24.09 -4.92 6.29
CA PRO A 106 -24.43 -6.26 5.86
C PRO A 106 -23.23 -6.92 5.18
N ARG A 107 -23.01 -8.21 5.47
CA ARG A 107 -21.83 -8.96 4.99
C ARG A 107 -21.67 -8.93 3.47
N TRP A 108 -22.76 -8.98 2.72
CA TRP A 108 -22.71 -8.95 1.25
C TRP A 108 -22.13 -7.63 0.72
N LEU A 109 -22.43 -6.50 1.37
CA LEU A 109 -21.90 -5.18 0.97
C LEU A 109 -20.41 -5.12 1.25
N VAL A 110 -19.98 -5.60 2.42
CA VAL A 110 -18.55 -5.67 2.79
C VAL A 110 -17.78 -6.54 1.79
N LEU A 111 -18.31 -7.72 1.45
CA LEU A 111 -17.69 -8.62 0.48
C LEU A 111 -17.65 -8.02 -0.94
N LEU A 112 -18.71 -7.33 -1.36
CA LEU A 112 -18.76 -6.67 -2.66
C LEU A 112 -17.70 -5.57 -2.75
N VAL A 113 -17.62 -4.71 -1.72
CA VAL A 113 -16.69 -3.58 -1.68
C VAL A 113 -15.24 -4.05 -1.56
N LEU A 114 -14.93 -4.99 -0.66
CA LEU A 114 -13.58 -5.55 -0.59
C LEU A 114 -13.23 -6.40 -1.82
N GLY A 115 -14.24 -7.02 -2.44
CA GLY A 115 -14.11 -7.79 -3.67
C GLY A 115 -13.63 -6.93 -4.84
N SER A 116 -14.06 -5.67 -4.95
CA SER A 116 -13.56 -4.77 -6.00
C SER A 116 -12.06 -4.47 -5.84
N GLY A 117 -11.59 -4.31 -4.59
CA GLY A 117 -10.16 -4.19 -4.29
C GLY A 117 -9.38 -5.45 -4.66
N LEU A 118 -9.92 -6.64 -4.34
CA LEU A 118 -9.29 -7.90 -4.72
C LEU A 118 -9.21 -8.07 -6.24
N LEU A 119 -10.28 -7.76 -6.97
CA LEU A 119 -10.28 -7.80 -8.44
C LEU A 119 -9.25 -6.83 -9.02
N SER A 120 -9.10 -5.65 -8.42
CA SER A 120 -8.11 -4.65 -8.85
C SER A 120 -6.68 -5.13 -8.61
N LEU A 121 -6.43 -5.72 -7.44
CA LEU A 121 -5.14 -6.32 -7.09
C LEU A 121 -4.76 -7.44 -8.06
N LEU A 122 -5.70 -8.35 -8.33
CA LEU A 122 -5.49 -9.45 -9.26
C LEU A 122 -5.22 -8.92 -10.67
N GLY A 123 -6.01 -7.94 -11.14
CA GLY A 123 -5.79 -7.30 -12.44
C GLY A 123 -4.41 -6.64 -12.57
N ALA A 124 -3.89 -6.02 -11.51
CA ALA A 124 -2.53 -5.50 -11.51
C ALA A 124 -1.48 -6.63 -11.50
N TRP A 125 -1.62 -7.63 -10.63
CA TRP A 125 -0.63 -8.71 -10.51
C TRP A 125 -0.58 -9.65 -11.70
N THR A 126 -1.70 -9.88 -12.39
CA THR A 126 -1.76 -10.70 -13.62
C THR A 126 -1.51 -9.90 -14.88
N ASN A 127 -1.11 -8.62 -14.77
CA ASN A 127 -0.97 -7.74 -15.93
C ASN A 127 0.02 -8.25 -16.98
N ASP A 128 0.99 -9.10 -16.61
CA ASP A 128 1.91 -9.74 -17.55
C ASP A 128 1.19 -10.60 -18.62
N TRP A 129 -0.03 -11.08 -18.34
CA TRP A 129 -0.81 -11.92 -19.28
C TRP A 129 -1.72 -11.13 -20.21
N HIS A 130 -2.32 -10.04 -19.72
CA HIS A 130 -3.39 -9.33 -20.44
C HIS A 130 -3.03 -7.88 -20.82
N ARG A 131 -2.06 -7.25 -20.13
CA ARG A 131 -1.62 -5.87 -20.37
C ARG A 131 -2.74 -4.81 -20.35
N LEU A 132 -3.78 -5.05 -19.54
CA LEU A 132 -4.94 -4.15 -19.43
C LEU A 132 -4.75 -3.09 -18.34
N TRP A 133 -3.86 -3.33 -17.38
CA TRP A 133 -3.56 -2.43 -16.27
C TRP A 133 -2.45 -1.44 -16.64
N TRP A 134 -1.40 -1.92 -17.29
CA TRP A 134 -0.38 -1.11 -17.96
C TRP A 134 0.13 -1.82 -19.21
N THR A 135 0.45 -1.04 -20.25
CA THR A 135 0.99 -1.54 -21.52
C THR A 135 2.51 -1.59 -21.53
N GLU A 136 3.15 -0.59 -20.94
CA GLU A 136 4.60 -0.43 -20.87
C GLU A 136 5.03 0.08 -19.50
N VAL A 137 6.25 -0.28 -19.08
CA VAL A 137 6.87 0.23 -17.86
C VAL A 137 8.21 0.84 -18.23
N GLN A 138 8.38 2.12 -17.94
CA GLN A 138 9.63 2.84 -18.16
C GLN A 138 10.23 3.21 -16.82
N PHE A 139 11.49 2.84 -16.62
CA PHE A 139 12.24 3.21 -15.43
C PHE A 139 13.05 4.47 -15.73
N ASN A 140 12.57 5.61 -15.25
CA ASN A 140 13.22 6.90 -15.45
C ASN A 140 13.85 7.40 -14.15
N ARG A 141 15.13 7.79 -14.21
CA ARG A 141 15.88 8.42 -13.10
C ARG A 141 16.42 9.80 -13.43
N ASP A 142 16.13 10.31 -14.61
CA ASP A 142 16.69 11.57 -15.09
C ASP A 142 15.85 12.76 -14.60
N VAL A 143 15.84 12.99 -13.27
CA VAL A 143 15.49 14.26 -12.59
C VAL A 143 16.31 14.39 -11.30
#